data_AF-A0A960ILE6-F1
#
_entry.id   AF-A0A960ILE6-F1
#
_cell.length_a   1.000
_cell.length_b   1.000
_cell.length_c   1.000
_cell.angle_alpha   90.00
_cell.angle_beta   90.00
_cell.angle_gamma   90.00
#
_symmetry.space_group_name_H-M   'P 1'
#
loop_
_entity.id
_entity.type
_entity.pdbx_description
1 polymer ?
#
loop_
_entity_poly.entity_id
_entity_poly.type
_entity_poly.pdbx_seq_one_letter_code
_entity_poly.pdbx_strand_id
1 'polypeptide(L)'
;MDEIARVAARFCYSVLESPEIAALDALGRRFYPEEEFAARGFRKLAAFQGPFDRFFSFDSDVVVLGPLGPLGRAIESAGADLAHFDTDLDQVYRPGPLRDELVAGRDARGFNAGLFAARRGWLSSASLAAELRELGPGWRDLLVPNAEQPFLNLYADRTGAKKAAAHELLPEYCSTCWPNVGRFAPEGDGFRLRGSGRWDEGRLLFAAHWAGSPLGETMPNAELHRHFLARGRARLAASD
;
A
#
# COMPACT_ATOMS: atom_id res chain seq x y z
N MET A 1 26.27 -16.12 2.40
CA MET A 1 25.06 -16.01 1.55
C MET A 1 24.23 -14.90 2.16
N ASP A 2 23.93 -13.86 1.39
CA ASP A 2 23.08 -12.76 1.83
C ASP A 2 21.74 -13.33 2.35
N GLU A 3 21.28 -12.86 3.51
CA GLU A 3 20.02 -13.28 4.12
C GLU A 3 18.85 -13.09 3.14
N ILE A 4 18.88 -12.02 2.35
CA ILE A 4 17.90 -11.75 1.30
C ILE A 4 17.93 -12.84 0.22
N ALA A 5 19.11 -13.24 -0.25
CA ALA A 5 19.24 -14.30 -1.26
C ALA A 5 18.75 -15.65 -0.73
N ARG A 6 18.99 -15.95 0.56
CA ARG A 6 18.47 -17.16 1.21
C ARG A 6 16.95 -17.17 1.27
N VAL A 7 16.32 -16.05 1.65
CA VAL A 7 14.85 -15.96 1.72
C VAL A 7 14.26 -15.97 0.31
N ALA A 8 14.85 -15.27 -0.66
CA ALA A 8 14.44 -15.30 -2.06
C ALA A 8 14.41 -16.73 -2.63
N ALA A 9 15.48 -17.51 -2.42
CA ALA A 9 15.55 -18.90 -2.85
C ALA A 9 14.48 -19.77 -2.17
N ARG A 10 14.28 -19.59 -0.86
CA ARG A 10 13.30 -20.39 -0.08
C ARG A 10 11.85 -20.14 -0.50
N PHE A 11 11.50 -18.91 -0.82
CA PHE A 11 10.12 -18.51 -1.11
C PHE A 11 9.86 -18.30 -2.61
N CYS A 12 10.81 -18.69 -3.46
CA CYS A 12 10.73 -18.60 -4.92
C CYS A 12 10.36 -17.19 -5.43
N TYR A 13 10.91 -16.14 -4.81
CA TYR A 13 10.76 -14.76 -5.31
C TYR A 13 12.10 -14.21 -5.80
N SER A 14 12.04 -13.23 -6.70
CA SER A 14 13.21 -12.49 -7.18
C SER A 14 13.33 -11.17 -6.42
N VAL A 15 14.57 -10.70 -6.26
CA VAL A 15 14.87 -9.41 -5.64
C VAL A 15 15.01 -8.38 -6.74
N LEU A 16 14.31 -7.25 -6.61
CA LEU A 16 14.51 -6.14 -7.54
C LEU A 16 15.85 -5.47 -7.22
N GLU A 17 16.78 -5.51 -8.17
CA GLU A 17 17.98 -4.69 -8.14
C GLU A 17 17.78 -3.48 -9.06
N SER A 18 17.85 -2.27 -8.49
CA SER A 18 17.65 -1.04 -9.25
C SER A 18 18.38 0.13 -8.60
N PRO A 19 19.04 1.02 -9.37
CA PRO A 19 19.63 2.25 -8.85
C PRO A 19 18.58 3.17 -8.20
N GLU A 20 17.30 3.03 -8.59
CA GLU A 20 16.19 3.78 -7.98
C GLU A 20 16.05 3.51 -6.49
N ILE A 21 16.41 2.30 -6.02
CA ILE A 21 16.34 1.96 -4.59
C ILE A 21 17.25 2.88 -3.78
N ALA A 22 18.48 3.09 -4.24
CA ALA A 22 19.44 3.96 -3.57
C ALA A 22 19.03 5.44 -3.66
N ALA A 23 18.52 5.87 -4.82
CA ALA A 23 18.05 7.25 -5.02
C ALA A 23 16.83 7.57 -4.13
N LEU A 24 15.89 6.64 -4.00
CA LEU A 24 14.71 6.75 -3.14
C LEU A 24 15.09 6.70 -1.65
N ASP A 25 16.02 5.83 -1.25
CA ASP A 25 16.54 5.80 0.14
C ASP A 25 17.19 7.13 0.51
N ALA A 26 17.99 7.71 -0.39
CA ALA A 26 18.59 9.02 -0.18
C ALA A 26 17.53 10.12 -0.06
N LEU A 27 16.44 10.06 -0.84
CA LEU A 27 15.32 10.98 -0.71
C LEU A 27 14.60 10.82 0.63
N GLY A 28 14.33 9.58 1.04
CA GLY A 28 13.73 9.26 2.33
C GLY A 28 14.55 9.81 3.51
N ARG A 29 15.87 9.62 3.49
CA ARG A 29 16.80 10.16 4.51
C ARG A 29 16.80 11.69 4.59
N ARG A 30 16.46 12.40 3.51
CA ARG A 30 16.30 13.86 3.58
C ARG A 30 15.08 14.28 4.40
N PHE A 31 14.05 13.44 4.50
CA PHE A 31 12.88 13.72 5.32
C PHE A 31 12.99 13.11 6.72
N TYR A 32 13.54 11.89 6.79
CA TYR A 32 13.70 11.08 7.99
C TYR A 32 15.20 10.91 8.30
N PRO A 33 15.93 11.97 8.71
CA PRO A 33 17.37 11.87 8.96
C PRO A 33 17.70 10.90 10.10
N GLU A 34 16.83 10.85 11.12
CA GLU A 34 17.02 10.05 12.34
C GLU A 34 16.12 8.79 12.38
N GLU A 35 15.18 8.65 11.46
CA GLU A 35 14.19 7.57 11.44
C GLU A 35 14.47 6.59 10.29
N GLU A 36 15.47 5.73 10.49
CA GLU A 36 15.97 4.86 9.41
C GLU A 36 14.87 3.95 8.84
N PHE A 37 13.97 3.42 9.68
CA PHE A 37 12.86 2.60 9.22
C PHE A 37 11.94 3.35 8.23
N ALA A 38 11.56 4.59 8.57
CA ALA A 38 10.71 5.43 7.73
C ALA A 38 11.43 5.85 6.43
N ALA A 39 12.72 6.17 6.50
CA ALA A 39 13.54 6.45 5.33
C ALA A 39 13.60 5.27 4.35
N ARG A 40 13.77 4.05 4.88
CA ARG A 40 13.82 2.81 4.10
C ARG A 40 12.49 2.48 3.41
N GLY A 41 11.35 2.96 3.94
CA GLY A 41 10.03 2.80 3.32
C GLY A 41 9.98 3.28 1.87
N PHE A 42 10.74 4.34 1.54
CA PHE A 42 10.83 4.88 0.18
C PHE A 42 11.33 3.88 -0.86
N ARG A 43 12.12 2.88 -0.45
CA ARG A 43 12.68 1.87 -1.36
C ARG A 43 11.58 1.12 -2.11
N LYS A 44 10.39 0.98 -1.52
CA LYS A 44 9.27 0.28 -2.18
C LYS A 44 8.74 1.03 -3.41
N LEU A 45 8.94 2.35 -3.49
CA LEU A 45 8.59 3.13 -4.67
C LEU A 45 9.46 2.77 -5.88
N ALA A 46 10.54 2.00 -5.71
CA ALA A 46 11.32 1.47 -6.84
C ALA A 46 10.50 0.48 -7.68
N ALA A 47 9.40 -0.08 -7.16
CA ALA A 47 8.50 -0.95 -7.91
C ALA A 47 7.92 -0.28 -9.17
N PHE A 48 7.75 1.04 -9.16
CA PHE A 48 7.33 1.81 -10.35
C PHE A 48 8.35 1.75 -11.50
N GLN A 49 9.58 1.35 -11.24
CA GLN A 49 10.64 1.17 -12.23
C GLN A 49 11.03 -0.32 -12.38
N GLY A 50 10.21 -1.21 -11.83
CA GLY A 50 10.39 -2.66 -11.91
C GLY A 50 10.08 -3.24 -13.30
N PRO A 51 10.18 -4.56 -13.47
CA PRO A 51 10.09 -5.20 -14.78
C PRO A 51 8.66 -5.32 -15.33
N PHE A 52 7.64 -5.23 -14.48
CA PHE A 52 6.25 -5.47 -14.86
C PHE A 52 5.55 -4.19 -15.31
N ASP A 53 4.78 -4.24 -16.40
CA ASP A 53 4.02 -3.09 -16.90
C ASP A 53 2.94 -2.62 -15.91
N ARG A 54 2.37 -3.58 -15.17
CA ARG A 54 1.46 -3.35 -14.04
C ARG A 54 1.85 -4.28 -12.90
N PHE A 55 1.69 -3.82 -11.67
CA PHE A 55 2.07 -4.57 -10.48
C PHE A 55 1.12 -4.28 -9.32
N PHE A 56 1.07 -5.23 -8.38
CA PHE A 56 0.55 -5.01 -7.04
C PHE A 56 1.74 -4.89 -6.08
N SER A 57 1.65 -3.96 -5.13
CA SER A 57 2.58 -3.81 -4.02
C SER A 57 1.84 -4.12 -2.73
N PHE A 58 2.45 -4.97 -1.90
CA PHE A 58 1.94 -5.38 -0.59
C PHE A 58 3.05 -5.20 0.44
N ASP A 59 2.72 -4.62 1.59
CA ASP A 59 3.57 -4.70 2.77
C ASP A 59 3.58 -6.15 3.28
N SER A 60 4.65 -6.53 4.01
CA SER A 60 4.87 -7.91 4.45
C SER A 60 3.87 -8.42 5.49
N ASP A 61 3.13 -7.50 6.11
CA ASP A 61 2.06 -7.74 7.08
C ASP A 61 0.67 -7.65 6.44
N VAL A 62 0.59 -7.86 5.12
CA VAL A 62 -0.68 -8.00 4.39
C VAL A 62 -0.98 -9.47 4.11
N VAL A 63 -2.23 -9.88 4.38
CA VAL A 63 -2.79 -11.15 3.91
C VAL A 63 -3.83 -10.86 2.83
N VAL A 64 -3.63 -11.42 1.65
CA VAL A 64 -4.59 -11.33 0.54
C VAL A 64 -5.71 -12.36 0.74
N LEU A 65 -6.95 -11.88 0.74
CA LEU A 65 -8.16 -12.67 1.02
C LEU A 65 -9.07 -12.82 -0.22
N GLY A 66 -8.93 -11.91 -1.19
CA GLY A 66 -9.68 -11.91 -2.44
C GLY A 66 -8.85 -12.27 -3.68
N PRO A 67 -9.49 -12.55 -4.81
CA PRO A 67 -8.83 -12.89 -6.05
C PRO A 67 -8.22 -11.64 -6.73
N LEU A 68 -6.91 -11.63 -6.91
CA LEU A 68 -6.20 -10.50 -7.56
C LEU A 68 -6.43 -10.43 -9.08
N GLY A 69 -6.72 -11.56 -9.73
CA GLY A 69 -6.92 -11.64 -11.18
C GLY A 69 -8.09 -10.79 -11.71
N PRO A 70 -9.32 -10.96 -11.19
CA PRO A 70 -10.45 -10.09 -11.51
C PRO A 70 -10.19 -8.62 -11.21
N LEU A 71 -9.57 -8.32 -10.07
CA LEU A 71 -9.23 -6.94 -9.69
C LEU A 71 -8.24 -6.32 -10.68
N GLY A 72 -7.18 -7.04 -11.07
CA GLY A 72 -6.20 -6.57 -12.05
C GLY A 72 -6.85 -6.20 -13.40
N ARG A 73 -7.78 -7.03 -13.89
CA ARG A 73 -8.55 -6.74 -15.11
C ARG A 73 -9.46 -5.52 -14.96
N ALA A 74 -10.10 -5.35 -13.80
CA ALA A 74 -10.95 -4.20 -13.53
C ALA A 74 -10.13 -2.89 -13.50
N ILE A 75 -8.95 -2.91 -12.88
CA ILE A 75 -8.01 -1.78 -12.84
C ILE A 75 -7.55 -1.41 -14.25
N GLU A 76 -7.18 -2.40 -15.05
CA GLU A 76 -6.77 -2.22 -16.44
C GLU A 76 -7.91 -1.64 -17.29
N SER A 77 -9.12 -2.19 -17.17
CA SER A 77 -10.31 -1.74 -17.90
C SER A 77 -10.70 -0.30 -17.53
N ALA A 78 -10.53 0.07 -16.25
CA ALA A 78 -10.71 1.44 -15.80
C ALA A 78 -9.63 2.38 -16.33
N GLY A 79 -8.51 1.86 -16.84
CA GLY A 79 -7.36 2.64 -17.28
C GLY A 79 -6.70 3.40 -16.12
N ALA A 80 -6.79 2.89 -14.89
CA ALA A 80 -6.22 3.55 -13.73
C ALA A 80 -4.67 3.49 -13.75
N ASP A 81 -4.05 4.60 -13.33
CA ASP A 81 -2.61 4.69 -13.08
C ASP A 81 -2.26 4.02 -11.75
N LEU A 82 -3.13 4.17 -10.76
CA LEU A 82 -3.00 3.65 -9.41
C LEU A 82 -4.37 3.22 -8.86
N ALA A 83 -4.42 2.09 -8.18
CA ALA A 83 -5.58 1.65 -7.41
C ALA A 83 -5.23 1.44 -5.94
N HIS A 84 -6.10 1.90 -5.05
CA HIS A 84 -5.94 1.85 -3.60
C HIS A 84 -7.11 1.15 -2.91
N PHE A 85 -6.92 0.72 -1.67
CA PHE A 85 -7.82 -0.22 -0.97
C PHE A 85 -8.49 0.37 0.27
N ASP A 86 -8.13 1.59 0.61
CA ASP A 86 -8.69 2.40 1.66
C ASP A 86 -8.49 3.88 1.35
N THR A 87 -8.99 4.75 2.23
CA THR A 87 -8.70 6.18 2.18
C THR A 87 -8.55 6.73 3.58
N ASP A 88 -7.49 7.50 3.82
CA ASP A 88 -7.28 8.24 5.06
C ASP A 88 -6.42 9.49 4.80
N LEU A 89 -7.10 10.64 4.65
CA LEU A 89 -6.46 11.92 4.37
C LEU A 89 -5.61 12.42 5.53
N ASP A 90 -5.97 12.06 6.76
CA ASP A 90 -5.30 12.49 7.99
C ASP A 90 -3.98 11.75 8.23
N GLN A 91 -3.72 10.68 7.47
CA GLN A 91 -2.44 9.96 7.45
C GLN A 91 -1.49 10.46 6.34
N VAL A 92 -1.89 11.50 5.61
CA VAL A 92 -1.18 11.98 4.41
C VAL A 92 -0.82 13.46 4.55
N TYR A 93 -1.82 14.33 4.67
CA TYR A 93 -1.62 15.78 4.71
C TYR A 93 -2.01 16.37 6.05
N ARG A 94 -1.16 17.25 6.57
CA ARG A 94 -1.54 18.09 7.72
C ARG A 94 -2.61 19.10 7.28
N PRO A 95 -3.55 19.49 8.18
CA PRO A 95 -4.49 20.56 7.89
C PRO A 95 -3.77 21.85 7.47
N GLY A 96 -4.22 22.46 6.37
CA GLY A 96 -3.62 23.68 5.84
C GLY A 96 -3.82 23.87 4.34
N PRO A 97 -3.28 24.96 3.77
CA PRO A 97 -3.58 25.39 2.41
C PRO A 97 -3.33 24.33 1.33
N LEU A 98 -2.25 23.54 1.44
CA LEU A 98 -1.97 22.47 0.47
C LEU A 98 -3.08 21.41 0.48
N ARG A 99 -3.51 20.95 1.67
CA ARG A 99 -4.57 19.95 1.79
C ARG A 99 -5.86 20.49 1.20
N ASP A 100 -6.22 21.73 1.51
CA ASP A 100 -7.45 22.34 1.05
C ASP A 100 -7.46 22.47 -0.49
N GLU A 101 -6.33 22.89 -1.08
CA GLU A 101 -6.14 22.95 -2.54
C GLU A 101 -6.30 21.58 -3.19
N LEU A 102 -5.63 20.56 -2.66
CA LEU A 102 -5.67 19.21 -3.24
C LEU A 102 -7.05 18.55 -3.09
N VAL A 103 -7.74 18.77 -1.97
CA VAL A 103 -9.12 18.27 -1.79
C VAL A 103 -10.07 18.97 -2.77
N ALA A 104 -10.04 20.30 -2.82
CA ALA A 104 -10.99 21.07 -3.63
C ALA A 104 -10.72 20.94 -5.14
N GLY A 105 -9.44 20.88 -5.55
CA GLY A 105 -9.03 20.89 -6.94
C GLY A 105 -8.74 19.52 -7.56
N ARG A 106 -8.47 18.48 -6.74
CA ARG A 106 -7.97 17.18 -7.21
C ARG A 106 -8.68 15.96 -6.60
N ASP A 107 -9.74 16.14 -5.82
CA ASP A 107 -10.41 15.06 -5.06
C ASP A 107 -9.40 14.19 -4.28
N ALA A 108 -8.49 14.86 -3.57
CA ALA A 108 -7.53 14.18 -2.71
C ALA A 108 -8.27 13.54 -1.52
N ARG A 109 -8.18 12.21 -1.41
CA ARG A 109 -8.80 11.43 -0.32
C ARG A 109 -7.79 10.83 0.65
N GLY A 110 -6.50 10.82 0.29
CA GLY A 110 -5.48 10.03 0.95
C GLY A 110 -5.69 8.53 0.72
N PHE A 111 -4.63 7.74 0.72
CA PHE A 111 -4.69 6.28 0.73
C PHE A 111 -3.50 5.68 1.44
N ASN A 112 -3.67 4.49 2.00
CA ASN A 112 -2.60 3.74 2.61
C ASN A 112 -1.67 3.16 1.55
N ALA A 113 -0.36 3.32 1.75
CA ALA A 113 0.63 2.84 0.78
C ALA A 113 1.00 1.36 0.97
N GLY A 114 0.51 0.68 2.01
CA GLY A 114 0.85 -0.71 2.28
C GLY A 114 0.16 -1.72 1.36
N LEU A 115 -0.86 -1.28 0.62
CA LEU A 115 -1.46 -2.06 -0.43
C LEU A 115 -1.95 -1.16 -1.57
N PHE A 116 -1.33 -1.31 -2.75
CA PHE A 116 -1.79 -0.64 -3.96
C PHE A 116 -1.48 -1.47 -5.20
N ALA A 117 -2.15 -1.14 -6.30
CA ALA A 117 -1.77 -1.58 -7.64
C ALA A 117 -1.43 -0.37 -8.50
N ALA A 118 -0.47 -0.50 -9.41
CA ALA A 118 -0.13 0.60 -10.28
C ALA A 118 0.51 0.14 -11.60
N ARG A 119 0.71 1.10 -12.51
CA ARG A 119 1.51 0.90 -13.73
C ARG A 119 2.96 1.35 -13.56
N ARG A 120 3.84 0.71 -14.31
CA ARG A 120 5.25 1.11 -14.44
C ARG A 120 5.40 2.51 -15.02
N GLY A 121 6.52 3.14 -14.70
CA GLY A 121 7.00 4.38 -15.29
C GLY A 121 6.26 5.61 -14.81
N TRP A 122 5.24 5.47 -13.95
CA TRP A 122 4.46 6.61 -13.48
C TRP A 122 5.23 7.47 -12.47
N LEU A 123 5.98 6.85 -11.55
CA LEU A 123 6.79 7.53 -10.53
C LEU A 123 8.26 7.11 -10.64
N SER A 124 9.18 8.06 -10.51
CA SER A 124 10.61 7.82 -10.29
C SER A 124 11.15 8.70 -9.15
N SER A 125 12.33 8.37 -8.62
CA SER A 125 13.01 9.23 -7.66
C SER A 125 13.21 10.66 -8.18
N ALA A 126 13.55 10.80 -9.46
CA ALA A 126 13.77 12.09 -10.11
C ALA A 126 12.48 12.92 -10.23
N SER A 127 11.36 12.29 -10.63
CA SER A 127 10.08 13.00 -10.76
C SER A 127 9.52 13.39 -9.39
N LEU A 128 9.62 12.51 -8.39
CA LEU A 128 9.23 12.83 -7.02
C LEU A 128 10.08 13.96 -6.43
N ALA A 129 11.40 13.92 -6.64
CA ALA A 129 12.29 15.00 -6.21
C ALA A 129 11.98 16.35 -6.90
N ALA A 130 11.50 16.33 -8.15
CA ALA A 130 11.05 17.53 -8.84
C ALA A 130 9.80 18.11 -8.16
N GLU A 131 8.77 17.30 -7.89
CA GLU A 131 7.56 17.74 -7.20
C GLU A 131 7.85 18.34 -5.81
N LEU A 132 8.76 17.72 -5.04
CA LEU A 132 9.16 18.25 -3.73
C LEU A 132 9.91 19.58 -3.81
N ARG A 133 10.62 19.84 -4.91
CA ARG A 133 11.29 21.15 -5.12
C ARG A 133 10.27 22.25 -5.43
N GLU A 134 9.24 21.95 -6.22
CA GLU A 134 8.17 22.91 -6.55
C GLU A 134 7.39 23.36 -5.31
N LEU A 135 7.28 22.52 -4.29
CA LEU A 135 6.66 22.88 -3.00
C LEU A 135 7.49 23.83 -2.14
N GLY A 136 8.78 24.06 -2.47
CA GLY A 136 9.66 24.93 -1.70
C GLY A 136 10.10 24.36 -0.35
N PRO A 137 10.92 25.08 0.43
CA PRO A 137 11.66 24.53 1.59
C PRO A 137 10.79 24.05 2.77
N GLY A 138 9.54 24.49 2.85
CA GLY A 138 8.59 24.15 3.92
C GLY A 138 7.76 22.89 3.67
N TRP A 139 7.99 22.17 2.57
CA TRP A 139 7.16 21.03 2.18
C TRP A 139 7.04 19.96 3.27
N ARG A 140 8.05 19.86 4.16
CA ARG A 140 8.04 18.84 5.21
C ARG A 140 6.94 19.04 6.24
N ASP A 141 6.62 20.29 6.54
CA ASP A 141 5.60 20.67 7.51
C ASP A 141 4.18 20.54 6.95
N LEU A 142 4.04 20.16 5.68
CA LEU A 142 2.76 19.93 5.01
C LEU A 142 2.31 18.46 5.09
N LEU A 143 3.25 17.55 5.33
CA LEU A 143 3.03 16.11 5.28
C LEU A 143 3.01 15.49 6.69
N VAL A 144 2.22 14.43 6.83
CA VAL A 144 2.19 13.61 8.04
C VAL A 144 3.40 12.66 8.00
N PRO A 145 4.17 12.46 9.07
CA PRO A 145 5.34 11.59 9.04
C PRO A 145 4.93 10.11 9.05
N ASN A 146 4.57 9.57 7.89
CA ASN A 146 4.12 8.18 7.72
C ASN A 146 4.88 7.47 6.59
N ALA A 147 6.20 7.38 6.76
CA ALA A 147 7.14 6.85 5.77
C ALA A 147 6.92 7.44 4.35
N GLU A 148 6.83 6.60 3.33
CA GLU A 148 6.64 6.99 1.93
C GLU A 148 5.18 7.34 1.56
N GLN A 149 4.21 6.98 2.39
CA GLN A 149 2.78 7.11 2.07
C GLN A 149 2.37 8.56 1.69
N PRO A 150 2.76 9.60 2.43
CA PRO A 150 2.44 10.98 2.07
C PRO A 150 3.00 11.40 0.71
N PHE A 151 4.16 10.85 0.34
CA PHE A 151 4.88 11.21 -0.87
C PHE A 151 4.26 10.57 -2.11
N LEU A 152 3.84 9.31 -1.98
CA LEU A 152 3.11 8.62 -3.03
C LEU A 152 1.76 9.31 -3.30
N ASN A 153 1.04 9.69 -2.24
CA ASN A 153 -0.20 10.45 -2.36
C ASN A 153 0.02 11.85 -2.96
N LEU A 154 1.02 12.59 -2.48
CA LEU A 154 1.37 13.90 -3.00
C LEU A 154 1.64 13.83 -4.50
N TYR A 155 2.45 12.86 -4.93
CA TYR A 155 2.75 12.65 -6.33
C TYR A 155 1.49 12.29 -7.14
N ALA A 156 0.62 11.42 -6.60
CA ALA A 156 -0.68 11.08 -7.18
C ALA A 156 -1.56 12.31 -7.44
N ASP A 157 -1.74 13.13 -6.41
CA ASP A 157 -2.67 14.26 -6.44
C ASP A 157 -2.14 15.42 -7.30
N ARG A 158 -0.82 15.67 -7.28
CA ARG A 158 -0.21 16.76 -8.05
C ARG A 158 -0.05 16.45 -9.54
N THR A 159 0.27 15.20 -9.88
CA THR A 159 0.42 14.80 -11.30
C THR A 159 -0.91 14.51 -11.99
N GLY A 160 -2.03 14.54 -11.25
CA GLY A 160 -3.36 14.26 -11.79
C GLY A 160 -3.54 12.79 -12.17
N ALA A 161 -2.92 11.89 -11.42
CA ALA A 161 -3.01 10.46 -11.67
C ALA A 161 -4.47 9.99 -11.66
N LYS A 162 -4.82 9.11 -12.60
CA LYS A 162 -6.11 8.44 -12.61
C LYS A 162 -6.14 7.36 -11.52
N LYS A 163 -6.58 7.76 -10.33
CA LYS A 163 -6.77 6.89 -9.17
C LYS A 163 -8.09 6.12 -9.25
N ALA A 164 -8.11 4.91 -8.71
CA ALA A 164 -9.34 4.15 -8.51
C ALA A 164 -9.36 3.50 -7.12
N ALA A 165 -10.50 3.55 -6.43
CA ALA A 165 -10.68 2.75 -5.23
C ALA A 165 -11.10 1.32 -5.63
N ALA A 166 -10.43 0.30 -5.09
CA ALA A 166 -10.68 -1.10 -5.48
C ALA A 166 -12.14 -1.52 -5.30
N HIS A 167 -12.81 -1.01 -4.26
CA HIS A 167 -14.22 -1.28 -3.98
C HIS A 167 -15.20 -0.55 -4.93
N GLU A 168 -14.77 0.52 -5.61
CA GLU A 168 -15.58 1.16 -6.66
C GLU A 168 -15.52 0.35 -7.96
N LEU A 169 -14.40 -0.35 -8.19
CA LEU A 169 -14.22 -1.23 -9.35
C LEU A 169 -14.92 -2.59 -9.17
N LEU A 170 -14.95 -3.11 -7.95
CA LEU A 170 -15.61 -4.36 -7.58
C LEU A 170 -16.48 -4.11 -6.32
N PRO A 171 -17.74 -3.65 -6.50
CA PRO A 171 -18.63 -3.21 -5.43
C PRO A 171 -18.99 -4.26 -4.38
N GLU A 172 -18.79 -5.54 -4.68
CA GLU A 172 -19.00 -6.64 -3.74
C GLU A 172 -17.92 -6.72 -2.64
N TYR A 173 -16.84 -5.95 -2.76
CA TYR A 173 -15.76 -5.87 -1.78
C TYR A 173 -15.87 -4.64 -0.87
N CYS A 174 -15.26 -4.74 0.31
CA CYS A 174 -15.14 -3.66 1.29
C CYS A 174 -14.17 -2.57 0.81
N SER A 175 -14.44 -1.35 1.27
CA SER A 175 -13.62 -0.15 1.09
C SER A 175 -12.44 -0.05 2.06
N THR A 176 -12.15 -1.12 2.80
CA THR A 176 -11.14 -1.15 3.86
C THR A 176 -10.45 -2.50 3.89
N CYS A 177 -9.17 -2.48 4.26
CA CYS A 177 -8.38 -3.67 4.58
C CYS A 177 -7.97 -3.73 6.06
N TRP A 178 -8.49 -2.83 6.91
CA TRP A 178 -8.04 -2.67 8.29
C TRP A 178 -8.68 -3.68 9.24
N PRO A 179 -7.92 -4.58 9.90
CA PRO A 179 -8.47 -5.61 10.77
C PRO A 179 -9.13 -5.09 12.05
N ASN A 180 -8.95 -3.83 12.43
CA ASN A 180 -9.55 -3.24 13.63
C ASN A 180 -10.99 -2.73 13.41
N VAL A 181 -11.48 -2.70 12.18
CA VAL A 181 -12.81 -2.12 11.85
C VAL A 181 -13.98 -3.09 12.08
N GLY A 182 -13.69 -4.36 12.35
CA GLY A 182 -14.70 -5.40 12.59
C GLY A 182 -14.09 -6.80 12.59
N ARG A 183 -14.94 -7.81 12.65
CA ARG A 183 -14.55 -9.22 12.54
C ARG A 183 -14.51 -9.66 11.08
N PHE A 184 -13.46 -10.37 10.70
CA PHE A 184 -13.31 -10.95 9.36
C PHE A 184 -13.74 -12.41 9.43
N ALA A 185 -14.95 -12.70 8.97
CA ALA A 185 -15.57 -14.02 9.08
C ALA A 185 -15.39 -14.84 7.79
N PRO A 186 -14.89 -16.09 7.86
CA PRO A 186 -14.88 -16.98 6.70
C PRO A 186 -16.32 -17.38 6.34
N GLU A 187 -16.75 -17.06 5.11
CA GLU A 187 -18.10 -17.34 4.63
C GLU A 187 -18.06 -17.70 3.13
N GLY A 188 -18.40 -18.96 2.83
CA GLY A 188 -18.29 -19.49 1.47
C GLY A 188 -16.83 -19.62 1.03
N ASP A 189 -16.50 -19.02 -0.11
CA ASP A 189 -15.16 -19.02 -0.72
C ASP A 189 -14.32 -17.79 -0.34
N GLY A 190 -14.80 -16.93 0.55
CA GLY A 190 -14.12 -15.69 0.93
C GLY A 190 -14.28 -15.31 2.40
N PHE A 191 -13.78 -14.12 2.72
CA PHE A 191 -13.91 -13.50 4.04
C PHE A 191 -14.80 -12.28 3.95
N ARG A 192 -15.74 -12.15 4.88
CA ARG A 192 -16.68 -11.03 4.91
C ARG A 192 -16.54 -10.21 6.19
N LEU A 193 -16.77 -8.90 6.06
CA LEU A 193 -16.75 -7.98 7.19
C LEU A 193 -18.03 -8.12 8.04
N ARG A 194 -17.86 -8.31 9.34
CA ARG A 194 -18.94 -8.48 10.32
C ARG A 194 -18.75 -7.61 11.56
N GLY A 195 -19.85 -7.14 12.13
CA GLY A 195 -19.88 -6.37 13.38
C GLY A 195 -19.18 -5.02 13.28
N SER A 196 -19.03 -4.45 12.08
CA SER A 196 -18.35 -3.17 11.87
C SER A 196 -19.27 -1.96 12.04
N GLY A 197 -20.57 -2.14 11.80
CA GLY A 197 -21.53 -1.02 11.71
C GLY A 197 -21.30 -0.09 10.52
N ARG A 198 -20.37 -0.42 9.61
CA ARG A 198 -20.07 0.35 8.42
C ARG A 198 -21.10 0.09 7.32
N TRP A 199 -21.14 0.99 6.34
CA TRP A 199 -22.01 0.87 5.17
C TRP A 199 -21.66 -0.32 4.24
N ASP A 200 -20.43 -0.83 4.35
CA ASP A 200 -19.91 -1.99 3.62
C ASP A 200 -19.85 -3.27 4.46
N GLU A 201 -20.52 -3.28 5.63
CA GLU A 201 -20.86 -4.51 6.37
C GLU A 201 -21.51 -5.52 5.42
N GLY A 202 -21.17 -6.80 5.52
CA GLY A 202 -21.69 -7.80 4.59
C GLY A 202 -20.70 -8.20 3.50
N ARG A 203 -19.90 -7.24 3.00
CA ARG A 203 -19.09 -7.38 1.78
C ARG A 203 -17.83 -8.22 1.97
N LEU A 204 -17.24 -8.63 0.85
CA LEU A 204 -16.01 -9.43 0.78
C LEU A 204 -14.78 -8.56 1.09
N LEU A 205 -13.74 -9.15 1.66
CA LEU A 205 -12.48 -8.46 1.93
C LEU A 205 -11.46 -8.80 0.84
N PHE A 206 -10.77 -7.78 0.30
CA PHE A 206 -9.63 -8.01 -0.59
C PHE A 206 -8.41 -8.48 0.16
N ALA A 207 -8.15 -7.87 1.32
CA ALA A 207 -6.97 -8.10 2.11
C ALA A 207 -7.22 -7.71 3.57
N ALA A 208 -6.33 -8.19 4.44
CA ALA A 208 -6.17 -7.75 5.81
C ALA A 208 -4.76 -7.14 5.95
N HIS A 209 -4.66 -5.91 6.43
CA HIS A 209 -3.38 -5.19 6.60
C HIS A 209 -3.22 -4.73 8.04
N TRP A 210 -2.24 -5.27 8.75
CA TRP A 210 -2.00 -4.99 10.18
C TRP A 210 -1.11 -3.76 10.44
N ALA A 211 -1.20 -2.74 9.58
CA ALA A 211 -0.46 -1.48 9.74
C ALA A 211 -0.59 -0.90 11.15
N GLY A 212 0.56 -0.61 11.77
CA GLY A 212 0.65 -0.03 13.11
C GLY A 212 0.25 -0.98 14.25
N SER A 213 -0.09 -2.24 13.97
CA SER A 213 -0.41 -3.25 14.98
C SER A 213 0.76 -4.24 15.14
N PRO A 214 1.38 -4.35 16.33
CA PRO A 214 2.36 -5.40 16.58
C PRO A 214 1.75 -6.77 16.31
N LEU A 215 2.43 -7.57 15.48
CA LEU A 215 1.96 -8.92 15.18
C LEU A 215 2.04 -9.79 16.43
N GLY A 216 0.90 -10.34 16.86
CA GLY A 216 0.81 -11.07 18.12
C GLY A 216 -0.60 -11.58 18.44
N GLU A 217 -0.79 -12.05 19.66
CA GLU A 217 -2.06 -12.63 20.11
C GLU A 217 -3.16 -11.58 20.33
N THR A 218 -2.76 -10.34 20.61
CA THR A 218 -3.66 -9.22 20.91
C THR A 218 -4.05 -8.41 19.68
N MET A 219 -3.45 -8.69 18.52
CA MET A 219 -3.79 -7.94 17.32
C MET A 219 -5.22 -8.28 16.85
N PRO A 220 -5.93 -7.32 16.24
CA PRO A 220 -7.28 -7.56 15.72
C PRO A 220 -7.29 -8.71 14.70
N ASN A 221 -8.29 -9.60 14.77
CA ASN A 221 -8.39 -10.78 13.90
C ASN A 221 -7.11 -11.66 13.91
N ALA A 222 -6.42 -11.82 15.05
CA ALA A 222 -5.18 -12.60 15.17
C ALA A 222 -5.28 -14.05 14.64
N GLU A 223 -6.46 -14.67 14.76
CA GLU A 223 -6.75 -16.00 14.23
C GLU A 223 -6.56 -16.11 12.71
N LEU A 224 -6.91 -15.06 11.97
CA LEU A 224 -6.75 -15.01 10.52
C LEU A 224 -5.28 -15.04 10.12
N HIS A 225 -4.46 -14.18 10.71
CA HIS A 225 -3.03 -14.16 10.47
C HIS A 225 -2.38 -15.50 10.85
N ARG A 226 -2.72 -16.07 12.02
CA ARG A 226 -2.21 -17.38 12.44
C ARG A 226 -2.57 -18.48 11.46
N HIS A 227 -3.80 -18.47 10.94
CA HIS A 227 -4.24 -19.42 9.92
C HIS A 227 -3.36 -19.36 8.67
N PHE A 228 -3.16 -18.17 8.10
CA PHE A 228 -2.35 -18.01 6.89
C PHE A 228 -0.85 -18.24 7.13
N LEU A 229 -0.32 -17.84 8.29
CA LEU A 229 1.06 -18.14 8.67
C LEU A 229 1.30 -19.65 8.77
N ALA A 230 0.38 -20.40 9.39
CA ALA A 230 0.46 -21.85 9.47
C ALA A 230 0.40 -22.51 8.08
N ARG A 231 -0.50 -22.05 7.20
CA ARG A 231 -0.56 -22.53 5.80
C ARG A 231 0.70 -22.23 5.00
N GLY A 232 1.25 -21.03 5.15
CA GLY A 232 2.51 -20.64 4.52
C GLY A 232 3.65 -21.56 4.94
N ARG A 233 3.80 -21.80 6.25
CA ARG A 233 4.80 -22.74 6.79
C ARG A 233 4.62 -24.17 6.28
N ALA A 234 3.39 -24.67 6.27
CA ALA A 234 3.10 -26.02 5.77
C ALA A 234 3.44 -26.17 4.28
N ARG A 235 3.15 -25.15 3.46
CA ARG A 235 3.48 -25.15 2.03
C ARG A 235 4.99 -25.17 1.77
N LEU A 236 5.75 -24.41 2.55
CA LEU A 236 7.22 -24.42 2.46
C LEU A 236 7.79 -25.78 2.86
N ALA A 237 7.31 -26.36 3.97
CA ALA A 237 7.77 -27.67 4.43
C ALA A 237 7.44 -28.81 3.44
N ALA A 238 6.43 -28.65 2.59
CA ALA A 238 6.10 -29.63 1.54
C ALA A 238 6.89 -29.43 0.23
N SER A 239 7.69 -28.37 0.14
CA SER A 239 8.50 -28.04 -1.05
C SER A 239 9.99 -28.37 -0.88
N ASP A 240 10.39 -28.78 0.34
CA ASP A 240 11.72 -29.28 0.72
C ASP A 240 11.76 -30.82 0.66
#